data_AF-A0A0P0HG98-F1
#
_entry.id   AF-A0A0P0HG98-F1
#
_cell.length_a   1.000
_cell.length_b   1.000
_cell.length_c   1.000
_cell.angle_alpha   90.00
_cell.angle_beta   90.00
_cell.angle_gamma   90.00
#
_symmetry.space_group_name_H-M   'P 1'
#
loop_
_entity.id
_entity.type
_entity.pdbx_description
1 polymer ?
#
loop_
_entity_poly.entity_id
_entity_poly.type
_entity_poly.pdbx_seq_one_letter_code
_entity_poly.pdbx_strand_id
1 'polypeptide(L)'
;DPECKGLISKKEFQKSMETQKQYTQSEIEFLLSCAEADENDMFNYKEFVERFHEPAKEIGFNVAVLLTNLSEHMPHDTRLGSFMDVAESLLGYFEPYLGRIEIMGSAKRIERVYFVISESSREQWEKPQVKESKRQFIFYVVNEGGESEKMEMFVNFCEDTIFDMQLA
;
A
#
# COMPACT_ATOMS: atom_id res chain seq x y z
N ASP A 1 13.28 20.53 11.40
CA ASP A 1 14.58 20.31 10.74
C ASP A 1 14.66 21.12 9.44
N PRO A 2 15.04 22.41 9.49
CA PRO A 2 15.18 23.26 8.30
C PRO A 2 16.28 22.79 7.33
N GLU A 3 17.22 21.98 7.81
CA GLU A 3 18.39 21.52 7.04
C GLU A 3 18.19 20.08 6.50
N CYS A 4 17.04 19.45 6.77
CA CYS A 4 16.67 18.08 6.36
C CYS A 4 17.73 17.02 6.68
N LYS A 5 18.51 17.24 7.75
CA LYS A 5 19.59 16.36 8.23
C LYS A 5 19.07 15.04 8.80
N GLY A 6 17.77 14.94 9.08
CA GLY A 6 17.19 13.73 9.65
C GLY A 6 17.23 13.70 11.17
N LEU A 7 17.64 14.78 11.83
CA LEU A 7 17.84 14.81 13.29
C LEU A 7 16.71 15.56 14.00
N ILE A 8 16.29 15.03 15.14
CA ILE A 8 15.29 15.62 16.03
C ILE A 8 15.62 15.31 17.49
N SER A 9 15.35 16.24 18.41
CA SER A 9 15.48 15.95 19.85
C SER A 9 14.29 15.11 20.34
N LYS A 10 14.49 14.25 21.35
CA LYS A 10 13.37 13.51 21.97
C LYS A 10 12.27 14.44 22.48
N LYS A 11 12.64 15.60 23.02
CA LYS A 11 11.68 16.62 23.48
C LYS A 11 10.83 17.19 22.34
N GLU A 12 11.43 17.52 21.20
CA GLU A 12 10.68 18.02 20.04
C GLU A 12 9.82 16.93 19.41
N PHE A 13 10.32 15.70 19.37
CA PHE A 13 9.55 14.53 18.92
C PHE A 13 8.31 14.34 19.81
N GLN A 14 8.48 14.28 21.14
CA GLN A 14 7.38 14.16 22.09
C GLN A 14 6.33 15.24 21.89
N LYS A 15 6.76 16.51 21.87
CA LYS A 15 5.87 17.66 21.66
C LYS A 15 5.09 17.55 20.35
N SER A 16 5.75 17.10 19.28
CA SER A 16 5.12 16.96 17.96
C SER A 16 4.04 15.86 17.98
N MET A 17 4.33 14.72 18.61
CA MET A 17 3.41 13.60 18.73
C MET A 17 2.18 13.94 19.60
N GLU A 18 2.40 14.62 20.73
CA GLU A 18 1.33 15.13 21.60
C GLU A 18 0.44 16.15 20.87
N THR A 19 1.03 16.99 20.03
CA THR A 19 0.29 18.00 19.24
C THR A 19 -0.59 17.35 18.17
N GLN A 20 -0.12 16.27 17.54
CA GLN A 20 -0.87 15.55 16.49
C GLN A 20 -2.02 14.70 17.04
N LYS A 21 -2.00 14.33 18.32
CA LYS A 21 -3.06 13.57 19.01
C LYS A 21 -3.44 12.24 18.36
N GLN A 22 -2.48 11.62 17.66
CA GLN A 22 -2.66 10.28 17.06
C GLN A 22 -2.30 9.14 18.03
N TYR A 23 -1.52 9.46 19.06
CA TYR A 23 -0.99 8.49 20.01
C TYR A 23 -1.36 8.88 21.44
N THR A 24 -1.55 7.88 22.28
CA THR A 24 -1.67 8.02 23.73
C THR A 24 -0.30 8.34 24.36
N GLN A 25 -0.31 8.88 25.57
CA GLN A 25 0.92 9.21 26.30
C GLN A 25 1.86 8.00 26.45
N SER A 26 1.30 6.83 26.79
CA SER A 26 2.08 5.59 26.93
C SER A 26 2.69 5.10 25.61
N GLU A 27 2.01 5.31 24.48
CA GLU A 27 2.55 4.95 23.16
C GLU A 27 3.69 5.90 22.76
N ILE A 28 3.56 7.19 23.07
CA ILE A 28 4.63 8.18 22.83
C ILE A 28 5.87 7.82 23.67
N GLU A 29 5.67 7.50 24.95
CA GLU A 29 6.75 7.04 25.84
C GLU A 29 7.42 5.76 25.34
N PHE A 30 6.63 4.81 24.84
CA PHE A 30 7.14 3.59 24.22
C PHE A 30 8.02 3.91 23.00
N LEU A 31 7.53 4.73 22.07
CA LEU A 31 8.30 5.13 20.89
C LEU A 31 9.62 5.84 21.26
N LEU A 32 9.58 6.74 22.26
CA LEU A 32 10.76 7.42 22.79
C LEU A 32 11.77 6.46 23.42
N SER A 33 11.30 5.36 24.03
CA SER A 33 12.16 4.30 24.58
C SER A 33 12.85 3.48 23.50
N CYS A 34 12.23 3.34 22.31
CA CYS A 34 12.82 2.68 21.16
C CYS A 34 13.82 3.56 20.41
N ALA A 35 13.78 4.88 20.58
CA ALA A 35 14.67 5.82 19.91
C ALA A 35 16.07 5.83 20.55
N GLU A 36 17.07 5.43 19.77
CA GLU A 36 18.49 5.52 20.13
C GLU A 36 18.98 6.95 19.92
N ALA A 37 19.13 7.70 21.02
CA ALA A 37 19.60 9.08 21.00
C ALA A 37 21.06 9.18 21.42
N ASP A 38 21.73 10.23 20.93
CA ASP A 38 23.08 10.59 21.30
C ASP A 38 23.16 11.30 22.67
N GLU A 39 24.36 11.76 23.04
CA GLU A 39 24.60 12.49 24.30
C GLU A 39 23.79 13.80 24.43
N ASN A 40 23.29 14.34 23.33
CA ASN A 40 22.47 15.56 23.28
C ASN A 40 20.96 15.27 23.20
N ASP A 41 20.55 14.01 23.41
CA ASP A 41 19.16 13.56 23.32
C ASP A 41 18.56 13.74 21.90
N MET A 42 19.44 13.75 20.88
CA MET A 42 19.09 13.82 19.46
C MET A 42 19.13 12.42 18.84
N PHE A 43 18.19 12.10 17.96
CA PHE A 43 18.20 10.85 17.19
C PHE A 43 17.86 11.09 15.72
N ASN A 44 18.28 10.14 14.88
CA ASN A 44 17.98 10.17 13.44
C ASN A 44 16.60 9.55 13.16
N TYR A 45 15.63 10.39 12.81
CA TYR A 45 14.26 9.92 12.54
C TYR A 45 14.15 9.13 11.23
N LYS A 46 15.07 9.32 10.26
CA LYS A 46 15.08 8.53 9.02
C LYS A 46 15.53 7.11 9.30
N GLU A 47 16.64 6.94 10.02
CA GLU A 47 17.12 5.62 10.45
C GLU A 47 16.13 4.93 11.40
N PHE A 48 15.47 5.69 12.28
CA PHE A 48 14.40 5.17 13.13
C PHE A 48 13.25 4.59 12.29
N VAL A 49 12.79 5.32 11.27
CA VAL A 49 11.75 4.83 10.35
C VAL A 49 12.26 3.62 9.56
N GLU A 50 13.43 3.67 8.94
CA GLU A 50 13.99 2.54 8.18
C GLU A 50 14.08 1.26 9.01
N ARG A 51 14.50 1.38 10.28
CA ARG A 51 14.64 0.24 11.19
C ARG A 51 13.32 -0.41 11.57
N PHE A 52 12.26 0.38 11.78
CA PHE A 52 10.99 -0.14 12.31
C PHE A 52 9.89 -0.25 11.25
N HIS A 53 9.76 0.73 10.38
CA HIS A 53 8.70 0.80 9.39
C HIS A 53 8.90 -0.19 8.24
N GLU A 54 10.09 -0.27 7.64
CA GLU A 54 10.30 -1.12 6.46
C GLU A 54 10.03 -2.61 6.77
N PRO A 55 10.56 -3.20 7.86
CA PRO A 55 10.22 -4.58 8.22
C PRO A 55 8.74 -4.74 8.59
N ALA A 56 8.15 -3.73 9.25
CA ALA A 56 6.75 -3.74 9.63
C ALA A 56 5.81 -3.67 8.42
N LYS A 57 6.22 -3.01 7.33
CA LYS A 57 5.43 -2.85 6.11
C LYS A 57 5.17 -4.20 5.44
N GLU A 58 6.19 -5.05 5.35
CA GLU A 58 6.08 -6.38 4.74
C GLU A 58 5.13 -7.29 5.54
N ILE A 59 5.35 -7.42 6.85
CA ILE A 59 4.49 -8.26 7.69
C ILE A 59 3.07 -7.68 7.80
N GLY A 60 2.96 -6.35 7.88
CA GLY A 60 1.68 -5.63 7.95
C GLY A 60 0.82 -5.88 6.72
N PHE A 61 1.42 -5.88 5.53
CA PHE A 61 0.70 -6.18 4.28
C PHE A 61 0.11 -7.59 4.31
N ASN A 62 0.89 -8.59 4.73
CA ASN A 62 0.42 -9.98 4.82
C ASN A 62 -0.75 -10.14 5.80
N VAL A 63 -0.72 -9.41 6.93
CA VAL A 63 -1.84 -9.38 7.89
C VAL A 63 -3.07 -8.72 7.27
N ALA A 64 -2.91 -7.60 6.57
CA ALA A 64 -4.00 -6.92 5.87
C ALA A 64 -4.66 -7.82 4.81
N VAL A 65 -3.85 -8.54 4.02
CA VAL A 65 -4.34 -9.53 3.04
C VAL A 65 -5.14 -10.64 3.73
N LEU A 66 -4.62 -11.19 4.82
CA LEU A 66 -5.29 -12.27 5.55
C LEU A 66 -6.67 -11.82 6.07
N LEU A 67 -6.73 -10.65 6.72
CA LEU A 67 -7.98 -10.09 7.24
C LEU A 67 -8.98 -9.78 6.11
N THR A 68 -8.51 -9.17 5.03
CA THR A 68 -9.33 -8.89 3.84
C THR A 68 -9.90 -10.18 3.27
N ASN A 69 -9.07 -11.20 3.05
CA ASN A 69 -9.48 -12.50 2.53
C ASN A 69 -10.52 -13.18 3.44
N LEU A 70 -10.28 -13.23 4.76
CA LEU A 70 -11.23 -13.80 5.71
C LEU A 70 -12.57 -13.05 5.70
N SER A 71 -12.54 -11.72 5.67
CA SER A 71 -13.76 -10.90 5.69
C SER A 71 -14.61 -11.09 4.43
N GLU A 72 -13.98 -11.25 3.27
CA GLU A 72 -14.69 -11.51 2.02
C GLU A 72 -15.29 -12.92 1.94
N HIS A 73 -14.67 -13.90 2.61
CA HIS A 73 -15.16 -15.29 2.65
C HIS A 73 -16.14 -15.57 3.81
N MET A 74 -16.13 -14.76 4.87
CA MET A 74 -16.98 -14.92 6.06
C MET A 74 -17.66 -13.59 6.47
N PRO A 75 -18.47 -12.97 5.59
CA PRO A 75 -18.99 -11.60 5.80
C PRO A 75 -20.00 -11.47 6.95
N HIS A 76 -20.48 -12.57 7.50
CA HIS A 76 -21.50 -12.59 8.57
C HIS A 76 -20.96 -13.07 9.93
N ASP A 77 -19.65 -13.34 10.04
CA ASP A 77 -19.06 -13.72 11.32
C ASP A 77 -18.80 -12.48 12.19
N THR A 78 -19.69 -12.24 13.15
CA THR A 78 -19.57 -11.11 14.10
C THR A 78 -18.26 -11.10 14.88
N ARG A 79 -17.62 -12.25 15.11
CA ARG A 79 -16.33 -12.32 15.81
C ARG A 79 -15.23 -11.69 14.96
N LEU A 80 -15.32 -11.82 13.63
CA LEU A 80 -14.38 -11.21 12.71
C LEU A 80 -14.54 -9.69 12.68
N GLY A 81 -15.78 -9.19 12.79
CA GLY A 81 -16.07 -7.75 12.86
C GLY A 81 -15.21 -7.01 13.89
N SER A 82 -15.10 -7.54 15.11
CA SER A 82 -14.28 -6.92 16.16
C SER A 82 -12.78 -6.86 15.82
N PHE A 83 -12.25 -7.80 15.03
CA PHE A 83 -10.86 -7.71 14.55
C PHE A 83 -10.72 -6.67 13.44
N MET A 84 -11.71 -6.56 12.55
CA MET A 84 -11.70 -5.57 11.47
C MET A 84 -11.73 -4.14 12.02
N ASP A 85 -12.53 -3.89 13.08
CA ASP A 85 -12.60 -2.59 13.74
C ASP A 85 -11.23 -2.17 14.32
N VAL A 86 -10.51 -3.10 14.94
CA VAL A 86 -9.16 -2.83 15.48
C VAL A 86 -8.13 -2.65 14.37
N ALA A 87 -8.31 -3.32 13.23
CA ALA A 87 -7.39 -3.29 12.10
C ALA A 87 -7.70 -2.17 11.09
N GLU A 88 -8.67 -1.29 11.35
CA GLU A 88 -9.12 -0.27 10.39
C GLU A 88 -7.96 0.59 9.86
N SER A 89 -7.08 1.07 10.74
CA SER A 89 -5.92 1.88 10.34
C SER A 89 -4.91 1.11 9.49
N LEU A 90 -4.69 -0.17 9.80
CA LEU A 90 -3.81 -1.06 9.03
C LEU A 90 -4.38 -1.30 7.63
N LEU A 91 -5.67 -1.62 7.55
CA LEU A 91 -6.36 -1.88 6.28
C LEU A 91 -6.40 -0.62 5.42
N GLY A 92 -6.71 0.54 6.01
CA GLY A 92 -6.68 1.83 5.31
C GLY A 92 -5.29 2.21 4.82
N TYR A 93 -4.23 1.91 5.59
CA TYR A 93 -2.85 2.13 5.15
C TYR A 93 -2.49 1.26 3.92
N PHE A 94 -2.94 0.00 3.88
CA PHE A 94 -2.61 -0.94 2.80
C PHE A 94 -3.57 -0.97 1.62
N GLU A 95 -4.76 -0.37 1.71
CA GLU A 95 -5.74 -0.28 0.62
C GLU A 95 -5.13 0.12 -0.75
N PRO A 96 -4.35 1.21 -0.87
CA PRO A 96 -3.78 1.60 -2.16
C PRO A 96 -2.69 0.66 -2.69
N TYR A 97 -2.16 -0.23 -1.85
CA TYR A 97 -1.11 -1.20 -2.19
C TYR A 97 -1.67 -2.61 -2.39
N LEU A 98 -2.96 -2.85 -2.14
CA LEU A 98 -3.58 -4.16 -2.25
C LEU A 98 -4.23 -4.35 -3.63
N GLY A 99 -3.57 -5.13 -4.48
CA GLY A 99 -4.14 -5.63 -5.72
C GLY A 99 -5.02 -6.86 -5.49
N ARG A 100 -6.16 -6.94 -6.19
CA ARG A 100 -7.09 -8.08 -6.17
C ARG A 100 -7.58 -8.38 -7.58
N ILE A 101 -7.40 -9.62 -8.03
CA ILE A 101 -7.97 -10.13 -9.29
C ILE A 101 -8.72 -11.44 -9.08
N GLU A 102 -9.62 -11.75 -9.99
CA GLU A 102 -10.36 -13.01 -10.03
C GLU A 102 -9.95 -13.81 -11.26
N ILE A 103 -9.61 -15.09 -11.07
CA ILE A 103 -9.19 -16.00 -12.13
C ILE A 103 -9.98 -17.31 -12.06
N MET A 104 -10.08 -18.02 -13.17
CA MET A 104 -10.63 -19.38 -13.18
C MET A 104 -9.56 -20.36 -12.70
N GLY A 105 -9.75 -20.91 -11.52
CA GLY A 105 -8.87 -21.93 -10.95
C GLY A 105 -8.98 -23.28 -11.67
N SER A 106 -7.99 -24.15 -11.44
CA SER A 106 -7.93 -25.49 -12.04
C SER A 106 -9.15 -26.36 -11.72
N ALA A 107 -9.80 -26.12 -10.59
CA ALA A 107 -11.04 -26.76 -10.17
C ALA A 107 -12.30 -26.22 -10.87
N LYS A 108 -12.16 -25.37 -11.90
CA LYS A 108 -13.26 -24.65 -12.57
C LYS A 108 -14.11 -23.82 -11.61
N ARG A 109 -13.46 -23.24 -10.61
CA ARG A 109 -14.05 -22.30 -9.65
C ARG A 109 -13.30 -20.98 -9.72
N ILE A 110 -14.01 -19.88 -9.51
CA ILE A 110 -13.38 -18.56 -9.44
C ILE A 110 -12.54 -18.51 -8.16
N GLU A 111 -11.29 -18.12 -8.30
CA GLU A 111 -10.31 -17.92 -7.24
C GLU A 111 -9.88 -16.44 -7.22
N ARG A 112 -9.70 -15.89 -6.02
CA ARG A 112 -9.16 -14.54 -5.84
C ARG A 112 -7.66 -14.59 -5.57
N VAL A 113 -6.92 -13.74 -6.25
CA VAL A 113 -5.48 -13.57 -6.04
C VAL A 113 -5.25 -12.16 -5.53
N TYR A 114 -4.56 -12.07 -4.39
CA TYR A 114 -4.12 -10.81 -3.79
C TYR A 114 -2.62 -10.63 -4.02
N PHE A 115 -2.19 -9.41 -4.30
CA PHE A 115 -0.79 -9.09 -4.56
C PHE A 115 -0.46 -7.65 -4.16
N VAL A 116 0.82 -7.36 -3.96
CA VAL A 116 1.31 -6.00 -3.66
C VAL A 116 1.38 -5.19 -4.95
N ILE A 117 0.81 -3.99 -4.93
CA ILE A 117 1.05 -2.95 -5.92
C ILE A 117 2.14 -2.03 -5.37
N SER A 118 3.21 -1.84 -6.11
CA SER A 118 4.28 -0.93 -5.69
C SER A 118 3.84 0.54 -5.82
N GLU A 119 4.39 1.39 -4.97
CA GLU A 119 4.14 2.84 -5.04
C GLU A 119 4.58 3.42 -6.38
N SER A 120 5.76 3.02 -6.87
CA SER A 120 6.29 3.48 -8.15
C SER A 120 5.40 3.07 -9.33
N SER A 121 4.90 1.83 -9.37
CA SER A 121 3.98 1.41 -10.43
C SER A 121 2.66 2.20 -10.39
N ARG A 122 2.15 2.50 -9.19
CA ARG A 122 0.95 3.33 -9.03
C ARG A 122 1.17 4.76 -9.52
N GLU A 123 2.28 5.38 -9.14
CA GLU A 123 2.63 6.74 -9.58
C GLU A 123 2.83 6.81 -11.10
N GLN A 124 3.52 5.83 -11.69
CA GLN A 124 3.71 5.72 -13.14
C GLN A 124 2.38 5.58 -13.86
N TRP A 125 1.46 4.74 -13.35
CA TRP A 125 0.13 4.56 -13.91
C TRP A 125 -0.71 5.85 -13.90
N GLU A 126 -0.44 6.75 -12.95
CA GLU A 126 -1.16 8.01 -12.81
C GLU A 126 -0.64 9.11 -13.76
N LYS A 127 0.50 8.91 -14.44
CA LYS A 127 1.08 9.88 -15.39
C LYS A 127 0.10 10.19 -16.54
N PRO A 128 0.01 11.45 -17.01
CA PRO A 128 -0.94 11.86 -18.05
C PRO A 128 -0.84 11.06 -19.36
N GLN A 129 0.38 10.70 -19.77
CA GLN A 129 0.65 9.88 -20.95
C GLN A 129 -0.04 8.52 -20.85
N VAL A 130 0.18 7.77 -19.76
CA VAL A 130 -0.40 6.42 -19.56
C VAL A 130 -1.92 6.50 -19.50
N LYS A 131 -2.46 7.52 -18.81
CA LYS A 131 -3.91 7.76 -18.77
C LYS A 131 -4.51 8.01 -20.15
N GLU A 132 -3.83 8.75 -21.01
CA GLU A 132 -4.28 9.01 -22.39
C GLU A 132 -4.18 7.75 -23.26
N SER A 133 -3.06 7.03 -23.20
CA SER A 133 -2.89 5.74 -23.91
C SER A 133 -4.00 4.75 -23.55
N LYS A 134 -4.31 4.61 -22.24
CA LYS A 134 -5.45 3.80 -21.77
C LYS A 134 -6.79 4.24 -22.36
N ARG A 135 -7.06 5.55 -22.42
CA ARG A 135 -8.31 6.07 -23.01
C ARG A 135 -8.42 5.72 -24.49
N GLN A 136 -7.33 5.87 -25.23
CA GLN A 136 -7.27 5.53 -26.65
C GLN A 136 -7.46 4.03 -26.89
N PHE A 137 -6.80 3.18 -26.09
CA PHE A 137 -6.98 1.73 -26.14
C PHE A 137 -8.44 1.31 -25.90
N ILE A 138 -9.09 1.83 -24.85
CA ILE A 138 -10.49 1.52 -24.55
C ILE A 138 -11.40 1.93 -25.72
N PHE A 139 -11.18 3.13 -26.29
CA PHE A 139 -11.95 3.60 -27.45
C PHE A 139 -11.79 2.67 -28.65
N TYR A 140 -10.57 2.24 -28.95
CA TYR A 140 -10.26 1.34 -30.06
C TYR A 140 -10.94 -0.03 -29.88
N VAL A 141 -10.80 -0.67 -28.71
CA VAL A 141 -11.36 -2.01 -28.44
C VAL A 141 -12.89 -2.02 -28.47
N VAL A 142 -13.55 -0.94 -28.01
CA VAL A 142 -15.02 -0.85 -28.02
C VAL A 142 -15.57 -0.67 -29.42
N ASN A 143 -14.88 0.08 -30.29
CA ASN A 143 -15.38 0.42 -31.62
C ASN A 143 -14.99 -0.57 -32.71
N GLU A 144 -13.77 -1.11 -32.66
CA GLU A 144 -13.17 -1.88 -33.77
C GLU A 144 -12.82 -3.32 -33.40
N GLY A 145 -12.85 -3.70 -32.11
CA GLY A 145 -12.45 -5.03 -31.64
C GLY A 145 -13.53 -6.11 -31.82
N GLY A 146 -13.22 -7.14 -32.62
CA GLY A 146 -13.99 -8.38 -32.67
C GLY A 146 -13.95 -9.13 -31.33
N GLU A 147 -15.05 -9.76 -30.92
CA GLU A 147 -15.22 -10.35 -29.57
C GLU A 147 -14.16 -11.40 -29.21
N SER A 148 -13.64 -12.14 -30.20
CA SER A 148 -12.61 -13.17 -30.03
C SER A 148 -11.21 -12.63 -29.76
N GLU A 149 -10.90 -11.40 -30.14
CA GLU A 149 -9.53 -10.83 -30.08
C GLU A 149 -9.35 -9.85 -28.91
N LYS A 150 -10.44 -9.41 -28.26
CA LYS A 150 -10.40 -8.38 -27.20
C LYS A 150 -9.42 -8.71 -26.07
N MET A 151 -9.36 -9.98 -25.67
CA MET A 151 -8.47 -10.40 -24.58
C MET A 151 -7.00 -10.35 -24.99
N GLU A 152 -6.69 -10.75 -26.22
CA GLU A 152 -5.33 -10.70 -26.76
C GLU A 152 -4.86 -9.24 -26.89
N MET A 153 -5.70 -8.37 -27.43
CA MET A 153 -5.42 -6.93 -27.51
C MET A 153 -5.18 -6.29 -26.13
N PHE A 154 -5.95 -6.71 -25.13
CA PHE A 154 -5.78 -6.24 -23.75
C PHE A 154 -4.43 -6.66 -23.16
N VAL A 155 -4.03 -7.92 -23.35
CA VAL A 155 -2.71 -8.40 -22.90
C VAL A 155 -1.59 -7.64 -23.60
N ASN A 156 -1.68 -7.44 -24.92
CA ASN A 156 -0.69 -6.68 -25.68
C ASN A 156 -0.55 -5.24 -25.16
N PHE A 157 -1.68 -4.56 -24.90
CA PHE A 157 -1.66 -3.22 -24.29
C PHE A 157 -0.97 -3.21 -22.92
N CYS A 158 -1.22 -4.23 -22.08
CA CYS A 158 -0.56 -4.34 -20.78
C CYS A 158 0.95 -4.54 -20.91
N GLU A 159 1.40 -5.40 -21.83
CA GLU A 159 2.83 -5.64 -22.09
C GLU A 159 3.54 -4.37 -22.59
N ASP A 160 2.96 -3.68 -23.57
CA ASP A 160 3.48 -2.42 -24.10
C ASP A 160 3.56 -1.35 -23.00
N THR A 161 2.54 -1.25 -22.16
CA THR A 161 2.51 -0.26 -21.07
C THR A 161 3.58 -0.55 -20.02
N ILE A 162 3.84 -1.81 -19.69
CA ILE A 162 4.91 -2.17 -18.75
C ILE A 162 6.27 -1.73 -19.31
N PHE A 163 6.51 -1.93 -20.60
CA PHE A 163 7.74 -1.49 -21.25
C PHE A 163 7.89 0.03 -21.22
N ASP A 164 6.84 0.76 -21.57
CA ASP A 164 6.82 2.23 -21.53
C ASP A 164 7.11 2.77 -20.12
N MET A 165 6.55 2.14 -19.09
CA MET A 165 6.79 2.53 -17.69
C MET A 165 8.22 2.31 -17.21
N GLN A 166 8.94 1.33 -17.76
CA GLN A 166 10.35 1.08 -17.40
C GLN A 166 11.31 2.11 -18.01
N LEU A 167 10.91 2.76 -19.11
CA LEU A 167 11.71 3.75 -19.83
C LEU A 167 11.46 5.20 -19.36
N ALA A 168 10.43 5.43 -18.56
CA ALA A 168 9.89 6.75 -18.22
C ALA A 168 10.04 7.15 -16.74
#